data_AF-A0A945AIS6-F1
#
_entry.id   AF-A0A945AIS6-F1
#
_cell.length_a   1.000
_cell.length_b   1.000
_cell.length_c   1.000
_cell.angle_alpha   90.00
_cell.angle_beta   90.00
_cell.angle_gamma   90.00
#
_symmetry.space_group_name_H-M   'P 1'
#
loop_
_entity.id
_entity.type
_entity.pdbx_description
1 polymer ?
#
loop_
_entity_poly.entity_id
_entity_poly.type
_entity_poly.pdbx_seq_one_letter_code
_entity_poly.pdbx_strand_id
1 'polypeptide(L)' 'MTFTLPKIKLAERMSRLGTETAFEVLARAKALEAQGQNIVHLEIGEPDFDTPKNFVDAGVQALRD' A
#
# COMPACT_ATOMS: atom_id res chain seq x y z
N MET A 1 12.58 -31.77 -0.04
CA MET A 1 11.43 -31.72 0.89
C MET A 1 10.48 -30.64 0.41
N THR A 2 9.40 -31.01 -0.27
CA THR A 2 8.35 -30.08 -0.72
C THR A 2 7.31 -29.95 0.38
N PHE A 3 7.24 -28.78 1.02
CA PHE A 3 6.16 -28.46 1.93
C PHE A 3 4.93 -28.05 1.10
N THR A 4 3.90 -28.88 1.10
CA THR A 4 2.59 -28.51 0.54
C THR A 4 1.88 -27.63 1.57
N LEU A 5 1.80 -26.33 1.32
CA LEU A 5 1.05 -25.41 2.19
C LEU A 5 -0.44 -25.80 2.19
N PRO A 6 -1.12 -25.82 3.36
CA PRO A 6 -2.55 -26.09 3.41
C PRO A 6 -3.30 -25.01 2.63
N LYS A 7 -4.30 -25.44 1.85
CA LYS A 7 -5.16 -24.53 1.08
C LYS A 7 -5.92 -23.64 2.07
N ILE A 8 -5.62 -22.34 2.09
CA ILE A 8 -6.28 -21.40 3.00
C ILE A 8 -7.76 -21.35 2.64
N LYS A 9 -8.63 -21.75 3.58
CA LYS A 9 -10.07 -21.61 3.46
C LYS A 9 -10.44 -20.18 3.90
N LEU A 10 -10.78 -19.32 2.94
CA LEU A 10 -11.23 -17.97 3.21
C LEU A 10 -12.67 -17.98 3.77
N ALA A 11 -12.99 -16.94 4.55
CA ALA A 11 -14.37 -16.71 4.99
C ALA A 11 -15.24 -16.33 3.78
N GLU A 12 -16.46 -16.84 3.70
CA GLU A 12 -17.37 -16.65 2.56
C GLU A 12 -17.60 -15.18 2.21
N ARG A 13 -17.74 -14.31 3.22
CA ARG A 13 -17.91 -12.85 3.05
C ARG A 13 -16.76 -12.17 2.30
N MET A 14 -15.57 -12.77 2.24
CA MET A 14 -14.44 -12.21 1.50
C MET A 14 -14.68 -12.23 -0.01
N SER A 15 -15.56 -13.10 -0.52
CA SER A 15 -15.94 -13.11 -1.94
C SER A 15 -16.61 -11.81 -2.42
N ARG A 16 -17.10 -11.00 -1.49
CA ARG A 16 -17.71 -9.69 -1.76
C ARG A 16 -16.70 -8.55 -1.86
N LEU A 17 -15.45 -8.77 -1.43
CA LEU A 17 -14.40 -7.79 -1.61
C LEU A 17 -14.00 -7.83 -3.09
N GLY A 18 -14.25 -6.73 -3.79
CA GLY A 18 -13.73 -6.53 -5.14
C GLY A 18 -12.22 -6.31 -5.13
N THR A 19 -11.66 -6.13 -6.31
CA THR A 19 -10.25 -5.77 -6.45
C THR A 19 -10.03 -4.31 -6.04
N GLU A 20 -8.92 -4.04 -5.36
CA GLU A 20 -8.53 -2.68 -4.98
C GLU A 20 -7.96 -1.94 -6.19
N THR A 21 -8.82 -1.20 -6.88
CA THR A 21 -8.49 -0.53 -8.14
C THR A 21 -7.49 0.60 -8.00
N ALA A 22 -7.40 1.25 -6.82
CA ALA A 22 -6.48 2.36 -6.63
C ALA A 22 -5.01 1.91 -6.73
N PHE A 23 -4.67 0.74 -6.17
CA PHE A 23 -3.32 0.18 -6.26
C PHE A 23 -2.98 -0.31 -7.67
N GLU A 24 -3.97 -0.81 -8.43
CA GLU A 24 -3.75 -1.19 -9.83
C GLU A 24 -3.38 0.02 -10.69
N VAL A 25 -4.08 1.14 -10.50
CA VAL A 25 -3.79 2.40 -11.20
C VAL A 25 -2.42 2.94 -10.79
N LEU A 26 -2.10 2.94 -9.49
CA LEU A 26 -0.78 3.35 -8.98
C LEU A 26 0.35 2.51 -9.58
N ALA A 27 0.19 1.19 -9.68
CA ALA A 27 1.19 0.31 -10.27
C ALA A 27 1.45 0.64 -11.74
N ARG A 28 0.38 0.93 -12.49
CA ARG A 28 0.48 1.36 -13.89
C ARG A 28 1.13 2.74 -14.03
N ALA A 29 0.78 3.69 -13.16
CA ALA A 29 1.39 5.01 -13.13
C ALA A 29 2.90 4.91 -12.94
N LYS A 30 3.35 4.16 -11.92
CA LYS A 30 4.78 3.90 -11.66
C LYS A 30 5.52 3.26 -12.83
N ALA A 31 4.86 2.35 -13.55
CA ALA A 31 5.45 1.75 -14.75
C ALA A 31 5.65 2.75 -15.90
N LEU A 32 4.77 3.76 -16.03
CA LEU A 32 4.90 4.84 -17.02
C LEU A 32 5.96 5.88 -16.58
N GLU A 33 6.01 6.21 -15.29
CA GLU A 33 7.06 7.07 -14.73
C GLU A 33 8.46 6.48 -14.93
N ALA A 34 8.62 5.17 -14.76
CA ALA A 34 9.87 4.46 -15.03
C ALA A 34 10.31 4.54 -16.51
N GLN A 35 9.40 4.85 -17.42
CA GLN A 35 9.67 5.10 -18.84
C GLN A 35 9.97 6.59 -19.12
N GLY A 36 10.01 7.44 -18.09
CA GLY A 36 10.26 8.88 -18.19
C GLY A 36 9.01 9.72 -18.46
N GLN A 37 7.81 9.16 -18.31
CA GLN A 37 6.57 9.93 -18.47
C GLN A 37 6.25 10.73 -17.20
N ASN A 38 5.74 11.95 -17.38
CA ASN A 38 5.25 12.76 -16.28
C ASN A 38 3.79 12.39 -15.98
N ILE A 39 3.51 11.91 -14.77
CA ILE A 39 2.19 11.42 -14.36
C ILE A 39 1.67 12.29 -13.21
N VAL A 40 0.39 12.63 -13.26
CA VAL A 40 -0.31 13.30 -12.16
C VAL A 40 -1.14 12.25 -11.43
N HIS A 41 -0.84 12.07 -10.14
CA HIS A 41 -1.55 11.11 -9.28
C HIS A 41 -2.85 11.72 -8.76
N LEU A 42 -3.97 11.03 -9.00
CA LEU A 42 -5.31 11.38 -8.52
C LEU A 42 -6.04 10.16 -7.91
N GLU A 43 -5.36 9.02 -7.84
CA GLU A 43 -5.89 7.74 -7.41
C GLU A 43 -5.64 7.43 -5.93
N ILE A 44 -4.65 8.07 -5.31
CA ILE A 44 -4.31 7.89 -3.89
C ILE A 44 -4.61 9.19 -3.14
N GLY A 45 -5.34 9.09 -2.02
CA GLY A 45 -5.67 10.22 -1.14
C GLY A 45 -4.63 10.51 -0.06
N GLU A 46 -3.37 10.15 -0.28
CA GLU A 46 -2.27 10.43 0.65
C GLU A 46 -1.87 11.90 0.52
N PRO A 47 -1.70 12.63 1.64
CA PRO A 47 -1.20 14.00 1.59
C PRO A 47 0.24 14.06 1.05
N ASP A 48 0.58 15.19 0.42
CA ASP A 48 1.90 15.48 -0.13
C ASP A 48 2.89 16.06 0.90
N PHE A 49 2.56 16.01 2.18
CA PHE A 49 3.36 16.54 3.27
C PHE A 49 3.77 15.46 4.27
N ASP A 50 4.96 15.63 4.83
CA ASP A 50 5.50 14.74 5.86
C ASP A 50 4.68 14.81 7.16
N THR A 51 4.71 13.71 7.91
CA THR A 51 4.17 13.69 9.28
C THR A 51 4.92 14.72 10.15
N PRO A 52 4.22 15.57 10.94
CA PRO A 52 4.88 16.58 11.75
C PRO A 52 5.87 15.98 12.76
N LYS A 53 7.02 16.67 12.93
CA LYS A 53 8.17 16.17 13.69
C LYS A 53 7.84 15.74 15.12
N ASN A 54 6.98 16.48 15.82
CA ASN A 54 6.58 16.15 17.19
C ASN A 54 5.91 14.77 17.30
N PHE A 55 5.18 14.33 16.28
CA PHE A 55 4.58 12.99 16.26
C PHE A 55 5.61 11.91 15.94
N VAL A 56 6.50 12.18 14.98
CA VAL A 56 7.59 11.26 14.63
C VAL A 56 8.50 11.02 15.84
N ASP A 57 8.90 12.08 16.54
CA ASP A 57 9.79 12.00 17.70
C ASP A 57 9.14 11.20 18.85
N ALA A 58 7.84 11.37 19.08
CA ALA A 58 7.08 10.60 20.07
C ALA A 58 7.05 9.09 19.72
N GLY A 59 6.82 8.76 18.45
CA GLY A 59 6.85 7.36 17.99
C GLY A 59 8.23 6.71 18.15
N VAL A 60 9.30 7.45 17.84
CA VAL A 60 10.68 6.97 18.03
C VAL A 60 10.99 6.73 19.51
N GLN A 61 10.53 7.61 20.41
CA GLN A 61 10.73 7.43 21.85
C GLN A 61 10.03 6.16 22.33
N ALA A 62 8.76 5.94 21.96
CA ALA A 62 7.99 4.78 22.37
C ALA A 62 8.60 3.44 21.91
N LEU A 63 9.36 3.42 20.81
CA LEU A 63 10.07 2.23 20.33
C LEU A 63 11.38 1.96 21.10
N ARG A 64 11.93 2.97 21.79
CA ARG A 64 13.17 2.88 22.56
C ARG A 64 12.96 2.54 24.03
N ASP A 65 11.77 2.83 24.54
CA ASP A 65 11.32 2.47 25.89
C ASP A 65 11.10 0.95 26.03
#